data_AF-R6KCY1-F1
#
_entry.id   AF-R6KCY1-F1
#
_cell.length_a   1.000
_cell.length_b   1.000
_cell.length_c   1.000
_cell.angle_alpha   90.00
_cell.angle_beta   90.00
_cell.angle_gamma   90.00
#
_symmetry.space_group_name_H-M   'P 1'
#
loop_
_entity.id
_entity.type
_entity.pdbx_description
1 polymer ?
#
loop_
_entity_poly.entity_id
_entity_poly.type
_entity_poly.pdbx_seq_one_letter_code
_entity_poly.pdbx_strand_id
1 'polypeptide(L)'
;MSEQINVESIMKEIKKEIEVKGYTNDLLSFDDVVVDVGAMNVNKFDKIKFNEDIYVANHEWEVNPYRPLQGNKVTVFFKKVIRKLVYFFVEPIVMAQDGFNASIVRMMNQMNCYIEEKDKEIAELKKEIEQLKSEK
;
A
#
# COMPACT_ATOMS: atom_id res chain seq x y z
N MET A 1 51.47 -20.57 -21.46
CA MET A 1 50.50 -21.38 -22.21
C MET A 1 49.13 -20.78 -21.97
N SER A 2 48.51 -20.20 -22.98
CA SER A 2 47.16 -19.64 -22.87
C SER A 2 46.16 -20.79 -22.84
N GLU A 3 45.57 -21.07 -21.68
CA GLU A 3 44.44 -22.01 -21.60
C GLU A 3 43.32 -21.45 -22.48
N GLN A 4 43.02 -22.19 -23.55
CA GLN A 4 41.88 -21.89 -24.40
C GLN A 4 40.61 -22.15 -23.58
N ILE A 5 39.95 -21.07 -23.16
CA ILE A 5 38.65 -21.15 -22.51
C ILE A 5 37.66 -21.78 -23.49
N ASN A 6 37.23 -23.02 -23.22
CA ASN A 6 36.24 -23.71 -24.02
C ASN A 6 34.84 -23.27 -23.60
N VAL A 7 34.33 -22.25 -24.30
CA VAL A 7 33.03 -21.63 -24.06
C VAL A 7 31.89 -22.65 -24.16
N GLU A 8 31.99 -23.64 -25.04
CA GLU A 8 30.94 -24.66 -25.22
C GLU A 8 30.80 -25.55 -23.99
N SER A 9 31.92 -25.99 -23.41
CA SER A 9 31.90 -26.79 -22.17
C SER A 9 31.30 -26.01 -21.00
N ILE A 10 31.67 -24.73 -20.85
CA ILE A 10 31.15 -23.87 -19.79
C ILE A 10 29.63 -23.68 -19.94
N MET A 11 29.17 -23.41 -21.16
CA MET A 11 27.75 -23.18 -21.41
C MET A 11 26.90 -24.44 -21.20
N LYS A 12 27.48 -25.62 -21.48
CA LYS A 12 26.85 -26.92 -21.23
C LYS A 12 26.73 -27.19 -19.73
N GLU A 13 27.75 -26.84 -18.96
CA GLU A 13 27.79 -27.01 -17.50
C GLU A 13 26.78 -26.08 -16.81
N ILE A 14 26.73 -24.81 -17.22
CA ILE A 14 25.73 -23.83 -16.73
C ILE A 14 24.30 -24.32 -16.99
N LYS A 15 24.00 -24.81 -18.20
CA LYS A 15 22.66 -25.32 -18.55
C LYS A 15 22.27 -26.52 -17.68
N LYS A 16 23.20 -27.44 -17.45
CA LYS A 16 22.98 -28.60 -16.57
C LYS A 16 22.76 -28.17 -15.13
N GLU A 17 23.47 -27.15 -14.66
CA GLU A 17 23.33 -26.64 -13.30
C GLU A 17 21.99 -25.90 -13.08
N ILE A 18 21.51 -25.16 -14.09
CA ILE A 18 20.18 -24.53 -14.10
C ILE A 18 19.07 -25.59 -14.03
N GLU A 19 19.21 -26.67 -14.79
CA GLU A 19 18.25 -27.79 -14.83
C GLU A 19 18.21 -28.56 -13.49
N VAL A 20 19.37 -28.88 -12.92
CA VAL A 20 19.48 -29.58 -11.62
C VAL A 20 18.93 -28.73 -10.46
N LYS A 21 19.13 -27.42 -10.51
CA LYS A 21 18.63 -26.49 -9.47
C LYS A 21 17.17 -26.10 -9.68
N GLY A 22 16.53 -26.54 -10.77
CA GLY A 22 15.12 -26.28 -11.05
C GLY A 22 14.80 -24.81 -11.26
N TYR A 23 15.76 -24.00 -11.72
CA TYR A 23 15.50 -22.59 -12.02
C TYR A 23 14.63 -22.50 -13.27
N THR A 24 13.32 -22.32 -13.08
CA THR A 24 12.39 -21.96 -14.13
C THR A 24 12.40 -20.44 -14.31
N ASN A 25 12.09 -19.95 -15.52
CA ASN A 25 11.89 -18.52 -15.78
C ASN A 25 10.66 -17.93 -15.02
N ASP A 26 9.98 -18.77 -14.23
CA ASP A 26 8.80 -18.44 -13.42
C ASP A 26 9.13 -17.87 -12.04
N LEU A 27 10.42 -17.74 -11.70
CA LEU A 27 10.82 -17.14 -10.44
C LEU A 27 10.60 -15.62 -10.48
N LEU A 28 9.43 -15.24 -9.95
CA LEU A 28 8.96 -13.90 -9.56
C LEU A 28 8.31 -13.08 -10.69
N SER A 29 7.15 -13.50 -11.20
CA SER A 29 6.15 -12.52 -11.63
C SER A 29 5.34 -12.09 -10.39
N PHE A 30 5.07 -10.79 -10.25
CA PHE A 30 4.15 -10.29 -9.22
C PHE A 30 2.67 -10.56 -9.59
N ASP A 31 2.40 -11.25 -10.70
CA ASP A 31 1.05 -11.55 -11.17
C ASP A 31 0.35 -12.60 -10.31
N ASP A 32 1.11 -13.43 -9.57
CA ASP A 32 0.56 -14.42 -8.64
C ASP A 32 0.07 -13.81 -7.31
N VAL A 33 0.29 -12.50 -7.10
CA VAL A 33 -0.32 -11.77 -5.98
C VAL A 33 -1.75 -11.40 -6.37
N VAL A 34 -2.69 -12.31 -6.11
CA VAL A 34 -4.12 -12.00 -6.20
C VAL A 34 -4.45 -10.97 -5.11
N VAL A 35 -4.47 -9.70 -5.47
CA VAL A 35 -5.04 -8.65 -4.62
C VAL A 35 -6.55 -8.78 -4.71
N ASP A 36 -7.21 -9.15 -3.62
CA ASP A 36 -8.67 -9.17 -3.54
C ASP A 36 -9.21 -7.73 -3.62
N VAL A 37 -9.48 -7.27 -4.85
CA VAL A 37 -10.04 -5.94 -5.13
C VAL A 37 -11.54 -5.86 -4.77
N GLY A 38 -12.18 -6.99 -4.44
CA GLY A 38 -13.61 -7.04 -4.13
C GLY A 38 -13.99 -6.20 -2.92
N ALA A 39 -13.09 -6.09 -1.94
CA ALA A 39 -13.27 -5.28 -0.74
C ALA A 39 -13.19 -3.75 -1.00
N MET A 40 -12.67 -3.31 -2.15
CA MET A 40 -12.52 -1.88 -2.50
C MET A 40 -13.76 -1.30 -3.19
N ASN A 41 -14.73 -2.14 -3.59
CA ASN A 41 -15.94 -1.68 -4.28
C ASN A 41 -16.98 -1.15 -3.28
N VAL A 42 -17.09 0.18 -3.18
CA VAL A 42 -18.14 0.86 -2.41
C VAL A 42 -19.39 1.02 -3.27
N ASN A 43 -20.36 0.11 -3.11
CA ASN A 43 -21.62 0.12 -3.88
C ASN A 43 -22.67 1.09 -3.32
N LYS A 44 -22.54 1.48 -2.05
CA LYS A 44 -23.43 2.41 -1.35
C LYS A 44 -22.68 3.11 -0.23
N PHE A 45 -23.02 4.36 0.03
CA PHE A 45 -22.51 5.08 1.18
C PHE A 45 -23.02 4.48 2.50
N ASP A 46 -22.08 4.16 3.39
CA ASP A 46 -22.32 3.71 4.77
C ASP A 46 -21.55 4.64 5.71
N LYS A 47 -22.29 5.40 6.53
CA LYS A 47 -21.72 6.41 7.42
C LYS A 47 -20.90 5.80 8.56
N ILE A 48 -21.26 4.61 9.04
CA ILE A 48 -20.53 3.95 10.12
C ILE A 48 -19.17 3.50 9.59
N LYS A 49 -19.18 2.75 8.48
CA LYS A 49 -17.95 2.29 7.84
C LYS A 49 -17.06 3.43 7.37
N PHE A 50 -17.64 4.50 6.82
CA PHE A 50 -16.89 5.70 6.45
C PHE A 50 -16.15 6.33 7.65
N ASN A 51 -16.79 6.42 8.81
CA ASN A 51 -16.15 6.94 10.02
C ASN A 51 -15.08 6.00 10.57
N GLU A 52 -15.28 4.68 10.48
CA GLU A 52 -14.26 3.68 10.82
C GLU A 52 -13.03 3.81 9.92
N ASP A 53 -13.24 3.90 8.60
CA ASP A 53 -12.15 4.06 7.62
C ASP A 53 -11.39 5.38 7.83
N ILE A 54 -12.10 6.48 8.14
CA ILE A 54 -11.47 7.76 8.53
C ILE A 54 -10.66 7.58 9.82
N TYR A 55 -11.19 6.89 10.82
CA TYR A 55 -10.48 6.65 12.07
C TYR A 55 -9.17 5.89 11.81
N VAL A 56 -9.21 4.83 11.01
CA VAL A 56 -8.02 4.06 10.61
C VAL A 56 -7.03 4.96 9.86
N ALA A 57 -7.50 5.72 8.86
CA ALA A 57 -6.65 6.62 8.08
C ALA A 57 -5.95 7.66 8.96
N ASN A 58 -6.62 8.20 9.99
CA ASN A 58 -6.02 9.14 10.94
C ASN A 58 -4.89 8.54 11.79
N HIS A 59 -4.87 7.22 12.00
CA HIS A 59 -3.85 6.55 12.80
C HIS A 59 -2.76 5.88 11.97
N GLU A 60 -3.05 5.52 10.72
CA GLU A 60 -2.17 4.71 9.88
C GLU A 60 -1.55 5.47 8.69
N TRP A 61 -1.68 6.80 8.63
CA TRP A 61 -1.18 7.60 7.51
C TRP A 61 0.36 7.60 7.39
N GLU A 62 1.07 7.38 8.51
CA GLU A 62 2.53 7.34 8.57
C GLU A 62 3.05 5.92 8.30
N VAL A 63 3.90 5.78 7.29
CA VAL A 63 4.53 4.52 6.92
C VAL A 63 5.88 4.40 7.62
N ASN A 64 5.98 3.56 8.64
CA ASN A 64 7.26 3.32 9.31
C ASN A 64 8.22 2.49 8.41
N PRO A 65 9.37 3.05 7.95
CA PRO A 65 10.33 2.34 7.11
C PRO A 65 11.20 1.34 7.91
N TYR A 66 11.31 1.50 9.22
CA TYR A 66 12.13 0.70 10.12
C TYR A 66 11.33 -0.35 10.89
N ARG A 67 10.76 -1.29 10.16
CA ARG A 67 10.10 -2.45 10.80
C ARG A 67 11.14 -3.44 11.35
N PRO A 68 10.83 -4.17 12.44
CA PRO A 68 11.67 -5.25 12.94
C PRO A 68 11.97 -6.29 11.85
N LEU A 69 13.25 -6.66 11.69
CA LEU A 69 13.66 -7.69 10.75
C LEU A 69 13.46 -9.06 11.38
N GLN A 70 12.69 -9.92 10.71
CA GLN A 70 12.45 -11.29 11.15
C GLN A 70 13.45 -12.28 10.49
N GLY A 71 13.83 -13.31 11.25
CA GLY A 71 14.71 -14.40 10.80
C GLY A 71 15.78 -14.78 11.83
N ASN A 72 16.63 -15.74 11.46
CA ASN A 72 17.79 -16.12 12.28
C ASN A 72 18.85 -15.01 12.31
N LYS A 73 19.83 -15.12 13.22
CA LYS A 73 20.86 -14.08 13.45
C LYS A 73 21.66 -13.71 12.20
N VAL A 74 22.01 -14.70 11.38
CA VAL A 74 22.80 -14.50 10.15
C VAL A 74 21.97 -13.78 9.09
N THR A 75 20.74 -14.23 8.85
CA THR A 75 19.81 -13.60 7.92
C THR A 75 19.50 -12.16 8.33
N VAL A 76 19.26 -11.89 9.61
CA VAL A 76 19.01 -10.54 10.12
C VAL A 76 20.22 -9.64 9.91
N PHE A 77 21.45 -10.15 10.09
CA PHE A 77 22.67 -9.40 9.82
C PHE A 77 22.74 -8.94 8.36
N PHE A 78 22.56 -9.83 7.39
CA PHE A 78 22.56 -9.45 5.96
C PHE A 78 21.42 -8.49 5.61
N LYS A 79 20.20 -8.72 6.14
CA LYS A 79 19.07 -7.80 5.95
C LYS A 79 19.36 -6.39 6.49
N LYS A 80 20.09 -6.26 7.60
CA LYS A 80 20.53 -4.95 8.13
C LYS A 80 21.49 -4.24 7.18
N VAL A 81 22.45 -4.97 6.60
CA VAL A 81 23.41 -4.42 5.63
C VAL A 81 22.67 -3.92 4.39
N ILE A 82 21.82 -4.75 3.79
CA ILE A 82 21.01 -4.37 2.62
C ILE A 82 20.18 -3.13 2.94
N ARG A 83 19.44 -3.14 4.06
CA ARG A 83 18.64 -2.00 4.51
C ARG A 83 19.46 -0.71 4.54
N LYS A 84 20.68 -0.75 5.12
CA LYS A 84 21.55 0.43 5.21
C LYS A 84 22.02 0.93 3.84
N LEU A 85 22.29 0.02 2.90
CA LEU A 85 22.69 0.38 1.53
C LEU A 85 21.55 1.00 0.72
N VAL A 86 20.31 0.55 0.94
CA VAL A 86 19.12 1.05 0.22
C VAL A 86 18.47 2.26 0.91
N TYR A 87 18.82 2.54 2.17
CA TYR A 87 18.10 3.49 3.00
C TYR A 87 18.03 4.90 2.40
N PHE A 88 19.13 5.39 1.81
CA PHE A 88 19.21 6.74 1.26
C PHE A 88 18.19 7.01 0.14
N PHE A 89 17.73 5.97 -0.57
CA PHE A 89 16.71 6.13 -1.62
C PHE A 89 15.31 5.78 -1.11
N VAL A 90 15.19 4.84 -0.17
CA VAL A 90 13.89 4.43 0.39
C VAL A 90 13.31 5.51 1.31
N GLU A 91 14.13 6.13 2.16
CA GLU A 91 13.69 7.13 3.14
C GLU A 91 13.01 8.34 2.48
N PRO A 92 13.58 9.00 1.46
CA PRO A 92 12.91 10.12 0.79
C PRO A 92 11.57 9.74 0.15
N ILE A 93 11.47 8.53 -0.41
CA ILE A 93 10.23 8.02 -1.02
C ILE A 93 9.14 7.85 0.05
N VAL A 94 9.51 7.25 1.19
CA VAL A 94 8.59 7.06 2.33
C VAL A 94 8.14 8.41 2.89
N MET A 95 9.05 9.37 3.08
CA MET A 95 8.69 10.72 3.53
C MET A 95 7.74 11.43 2.56
N ALA A 96 7.96 11.29 1.25
CA ALA A 96 7.07 11.86 0.24
C ALA A 96 5.68 11.20 0.28
N GLN A 97 5.63 9.88 0.46
CA GLN A 97 4.38 9.12 0.60
C GLN A 97 3.63 9.52 1.87
N ASP A 98 4.31 9.68 3.00
CA ASP A 98 3.69 10.11 4.26
C ASP A 98 3.08 11.52 4.13
N GLY A 99 3.78 12.44 3.47
CA GLY A 99 3.26 13.77 3.16
C GLY A 99 2.00 13.73 2.29
N PHE A 100 1.96 12.83 1.29
CA PHE A 100 0.79 12.60 0.46
C PHE A 100 -0.36 11.97 1.26
N ASN A 101 -0.10 10.89 2.00
CA ASN A 101 -1.07 10.20 2.85
C ASN A 101 -1.71 11.18 3.86
N ALA A 102 -0.90 12.01 4.52
CA ALA A 102 -1.39 13.03 5.44
C ALA A 102 -2.32 14.03 4.75
N SER A 103 -2.02 14.39 3.49
CA SER A 103 -2.86 15.30 2.71
C SER A 103 -4.20 14.67 2.36
N ILE A 104 -4.21 13.38 2.00
CA ILE A 104 -5.44 12.62 1.76
C ILE A 104 -6.29 12.50 3.03
N VAL A 105 -5.67 12.19 4.17
CA VAL A 105 -6.39 12.08 5.46
C VAL A 105 -7.01 13.43 5.85
N ARG A 106 -6.28 14.54 5.68
CA ARG A 106 -6.84 15.89 5.88
C ARG A 106 -8.03 16.15 4.96
N MET A 107 -7.92 15.79 3.68
CA MET A 107 -9.00 15.94 2.71
C MET A 107 -10.23 15.12 3.12
N MET A 108 -10.05 13.86 3.55
CA MET A 108 -11.14 13.00 4.02
C MET A 108 -11.82 13.58 5.28
N ASN A 109 -11.05 14.09 6.24
CA ASN A 109 -11.60 14.77 7.42
C ASN A 109 -12.40 16.03 7.02
N GLN A 110 -11.90 16.83 6.09
CA GLN A 110 -12.63 18.00 5.56
C GLN A 110 -13.94 17.58 4.88
N MET A 111 -13.91 16.51 4.08
CA MET A 111 -15.12 15.96 3.47
C MET A 111 -16.13 15.48 4.52
N ASN A 112 -15.68 14.85 5.60
CA ASN A 112 -16.57 14.46 6.69
C ASN A 112 -17.27 15.68 7.33
N CYS A 113 -16.50 16.72 7.66
CA CYS A 113 -17.07 17.97 8.19
C CYS A 113 -18.09 18.57 7.22
N TYR A 114 -17.76 18.63 5.92
CA TYR A 114 -18.66 19.17 4.90
C TYR A 114 -19.96 18.36 4.79
N ILE A 115 -19.89 17.03 4.83
CA ILE A 115 -21.08 16.16 4.82
C ILE A 115 -21.94 16.42 6.05
N GLU A 116 -21.35 16.55 7.24
CA GLU A 116 -22.09 16.83 8.47
C GLU A 116 -22.77 18.20 8.44
N GLU A 117 -22.12 19.22 7.88
CA GLU A 117 -22.73 20.54 7.67
C GLU A 117 -23.91 20.46 6.70
N LYS A 118 -23.77 19.73 5.59
CA LYS A 118 -24.85 19.55 4.61
C LYS A 118 -26.01 18.73 5.16
N ASP A 119 -25.75 17.71 5.98
CA ASP A 119 -26.79 16.94 6.66
C ASP A 119 -27.65 17.84 7.56
N LYS A 120 -27.02 18.79 8.28
CA LYS A 120 -27.73 19.76 9.13
C LYS A 120 -28.58 20.72 8.30
N GLU A 121 -28.00 21.31 7.25
CA GLU A 121 -28.70 22.22 6.34
C GLU A 121 -29.92 21.53 5.69
N ILE A 122 -29.77 20.29 5.23
CA ILE A 122 -30.88 19.50 4.67
C ILE A 122 -31.96 19.24 5.72
N ALA A 123 -31.59 18.97 6.97
CA ALA A 123 -32.56 18.74 8.05
C ALA A 123 -33.36 20.01 8.38
N GLU A 124 -32.71 21.18 8.39
CA GLU A 124 -33.35 22.48 8.61
C GLU A 124 -34.32 22.82 7.46
N LEU A 125 -33.87 22.71 6.21
CA LEU A 125 -34.71 22.95 5.04
C LEU A 125 -35.93 22.01 5.00
N LYS A 126 -35.77 20.74 5.41
CA LYS A 126 -36.90 19.80 5.50
C LYS A 126 -37.95 20.24 6.52
N LYS A 127 -37.53 20.78 7.67
CA LYS A 127 -38.45 21.30 8.70
C LYS A 127 -39.21 22.52 8.18
N GLU A 128 -38.52 23.44 7.50
CA GLU A 128 -39.14 24.62 6.91
C GLU A 128 -40.19 24.25 5.85
N ILE A 129 -39.85 23.29 4.96
CA ILE A 129 -40.79 22.78 3.96
C ILE A 129 -42.03 22.15 4.61
N GLU A 130 -41.85 21.42 5.73
CA GLU A 130 -42.97 20.80 6.45
C GLU A 130 -43.89 21.85 7.08
N GLN A 131 -43.32 22.88 7.71
CA GLN A 131 -44.08 24.02 8.27
C GLN A 131 -44.89 24.72 7.18
N LEU A 132 -44.24 25.12 6.07
CA LEU A 132 -44.90 25.79 4.95
C LEU A 132 -46.00 24.94 4.30
N LYS A 133 -45.86 23.60 4.30
CA LYS A 133 -46.90 22.69 3.82
C LYS A 133 -48.07 22.56 4.78
N SER A 134 -47.84 22.70 6.10
CA SER A 134 -48.90 22.63 7.12
C SER A 134 -49.74 23.90 7.22
N GLU A 135 -49.23 25.04 6.74
CA GLU A 135 -49.92 26.33 6.69
C GLU A 135 -50.85 26.50 5.47
N LYS A 136 -50.88 25.52 4.55
CA LYS A 136 -51.78 25.45 3.40
C LYS A 136 -52.88 24.42 3.59
#